data_AF-A0A537ZC97-F1
#
_entry.id   AF-A0A537ZC97-F1
#
_cell.length_a   1.000
_cell.length_b   1.000
_cell.length_c   1.000
_cell.angle_alpha   90.00
_cell.angle_beta   90.00
_cell.angle_gamma   90.00
#
_symmetry.space_group_name_H-M   'P 1'
#
loop_
_entity.id
_entity.type
_entity.pdbx_description
1 polymer ?
#
loop_
_entity_poly.entity_id
_entity_poly.type
_entity_poly.pdbx_seq_one_letter_code
_entity_poly.pdbx_strand_id
1 'polypeptide(L)'
;MAQTAAVQAAECRQCCAFCDRVLLPSGCIESACPYLYLYDDERSGRRFMGCLNKVFRVEIDVELFREAERTRHGFGGVKLTGTPLPRCRTAVERAYHGGGDAFECVNPGFFDEPVSEPAPEFDLRDRL
;
A
#
# COMPACT_ATOMS: atom_id res chain seq x y z
N MET A 1 -8.14 -0.90 18.94
CA MET A 1 -9.31 -0.04 18.67
C MET A 1 -8.99 0.78 17.43
N ALA A 2 -9.90 0.76 16.45
CA ALA A 2 -9.64 1.04 15.04
C ALA A 2 -9.22 2.50 14.79
N GLN A 3 -8.13 2.63 14.05
CA GLN A 3 -7.52 3.88 13.59
C GLN A 3 -8.39 4.46 12.47
N THR A 4 -9.05 5.59 12.69
CA THR A 4 -9.64 6.38 11.58
C THR A 4 -8.53 7.25 11.02
N ALA A 5 -7.74 6.67 10.14
CA ALA A 5 -6.70 7.38 9.43
C ALA A 5 -7.34 8.28 8.34
N ALA A 6 -6.82 9.50 8.16
CA ALA A 6 -7.16 10.33 7.01
C ALA A 6 -7.08 9.47 5.74
N VAL A 7 -8.16 9.43 4.96
CA VAL A 7 -8.21 8.60 3.75
C VAL A 7 -7.22 9.18 2.76
N GLN A 8 -6.01 8.63 2.76
CA GLN A 8 -5.07 8.83 1.66
C GLN A 8 -5.79 8.32 0.41
N ALA A 9 -5.94 9.18 -0.60
CA ALA A 9 -6.46 8.73 -1.88
C ALA A 9 -5.52 7.63 -2.40
N ALA A 10 -6.05 6.41 -2.55
CA ALA A 10 -5.28 5.28 -3.09
C ALA A 10 -5.01 5.43 -4.59
N GLU A 11 -5.67 6.38 -5.24
CA GLU A 11 -5.57 6.64 -6.67
C GLU A 11 -5.76 8.13 -6.97
N CYS A 12 -5.10 8.62 -8.01
CA CYS A 12 -5.27 9.96 -8.55
C CYS A 12 -5.90 9.89 -9.93
N ARG A 13 -6.98 10.65 -10.14
CA ARG A 13 -7.76 10.71 -11.40
C ARG A 13 -7.86 12.10 -12.01
N GLN A 14 -6.94 13.01 -11.66
CA GLN A 14 -6.97 14.40 -12.15
C GLN A 14 -6.52 14.51 -13.63
N CYS A 15 -5.76 13.52 -14.13
CA CYS A 15 -5.39 13.37 -15.53
C CYS A 15 -6.33 12.39 -16.25
N CYS A 16 -6.18 12.25 -17.58
CA CYS A 16 -6.87 11.23 -18.38
C CYS A 16 -6.41 9.78 -18.11
N ALA A 17 -5.33 9.60 -17.35
CA ALA A 17 -4.79 8.31 -16.92
C ALA A 17 -4.58 8.31 -15.40
N PHE A 18 -4.61 7.13 -14.77
CA PHE A 18 -4.69 7.00 -13.30
C PHE A 18 -3.35 6.58 -12.71
N CYS A 19 -2.92 7.30 -11.67
CA CYS A 19 -1.78 6.89 -10.85
C CYS A 19 -2.31 6.20 -9.60
N ASP A 20 -1.71 5.07 -9.23
CA ASP A 20 -2.12 4.29 -8.06
C ASP A 20 -1.05 4.35 -6.97
N ARG A 21 -1.48 4.49 -5.72
CA ARG A 21 -0.60 4.28 -4.58
C ARG A 21 -0.59 2.79 -4.25
N VAL A 22 0.61 2.24 -4.16
CA VAL A 22 0.85 0.80 -3.99
C VAL A 22 1.68 0.55 -2.73
N LEU A 23 1.44 -0.59 -2.09
CA LEU A 23 2.32 -1.16 -1.09
C LEU A 23 3.36 -2.05 -1.78
N LEU A 24 4.62 -2.04 -1.30
CA LEU A 24 5.65 -2.97 -1.74
C LEU A 24 5.71 -4.18 -0.77
N PRO A 25 5.26 -5.40 -1.16
CA PRO A 25 5.21 -6.56 -0.27
C PRO A 25 6.58 -7.01 0.24
N SER A 26 7.65 -6.79 -0.54
CA SER A 26 9.04 -7.01 -0.09
C SER A 26 9.35 -6.26 1.20
N GLY A 27 8.85 -5.03 1.35
CA GLY A 27 9.00 -4.25 2.57
C GLY A 27 8.31 -4.87 3.79
N CYS A 28 7.21 -5.61 3.61
CA CYS A 28 6.57 -6.33 4.72
C CYS A 28 7.44 -7.49 5.24
N ILE A 29 8.12 -8.20 4.34
CA ILE A 29 9.03 -9.30 4.68
C ILE A 29 10.32 -8.75 5.31
N GLU A 30 10.96 -7.77 4.66
CA GLU A 30 12.21 -7.15 5.12
C GLU A 30 12.07 -6.56 6.54
N SER A 31 10.92 -5.94 6.84
CA SER A 31 10.66 -5.33 8.15
C SER A 31 10.14 -6.31 9.21
N ALA A 32 10.02 -7.60 8.88
CA ALA A 32 9.36 -8.61 9.72
C ALA A 32 8.03 -8.09 10.29
N CYS A 33 7.15 -7.59 9.39
CA CYS A 33 5.94 -6.89 9.79
C CYS A 33 5.03 -7.80 10.65
N PRO A 34 4.68 -7.40 11.89
CA PRO A 34 3.87 -8.23 12.79
C PRO A 34 2.41 -8.36 12.33
N TYR A 35 2.01 -7.59 11.31
CA TYR A 35 0.68 -7.63 10.73
C TYR A 35 0.63 -8.40 9.40
N LEU A 36 1.76 -8.95 8.94
CA LEU A 36 1.80 -9.86 7.80
C LEU A 36 1.45 -11.26 8.31
N TYR A 37 0.28 -11.78 7.91
CA TYR A 37 -0.10 -13.15 8.22
C TYR A 37 0.30 -14.07 7.07
N LEU A 38 0.53 -15.34 7.39
CA LEU A 38 0.70 -16.42 6.43
C LEU A 38 -0.25 -17.56 6.79
N TYR A 39 -0.77 -18.25 5.77
CA TYR A 39 -1.53 -19.48 5.97
C TYR A 39 -1.32 -20.43 4.80
N ASP A 40 -1.51 -21.72 5.08
CA ASP A 40 -1.50 -22.78 4.06
C ASP A 40 -2.95 -23.10 3.68
N ASP A 41 -3.28 -23.01 2.40
CA ASP A 41 -4.59 -23.41 1.89
C ASP A 41 -4.63 -24.93 1.71
N GLU A 42 -5.37 -25.64 2.55
CA GLU A 42 -5.42 -27.11 2.56
C GLU A 42 -5.91 -27.69 1.22
N ARG A 43 -6.74 -26.95 0.48
CA ARG A 43 -7.30 -27.43 -0.79
C ARG A 43 -6.29 -27.40 -1.92
N SER A 44 -5.49 -26.33 -2.04
CA SER A 44 -4.47 -26.20 -3.08
C SER A 44 -3.07 -26.62 -2.63
N GLY A 45 -2.83 -26.75 -1.33
CA GLY A 45 -1.50 -26.96 -0.74
C GLY A 45 -0.59 -25.73 -0.85
N ARG A 46 -1.10 -24.58 -1.29
CA ARG A 46 -0.31 -23.36 -1.52
C ARG A 46 -0.29 -22.50 -0.26
N ARG A 47 0.83 -21.79 -0.06
CA ARG A 47 0.98 -20.83 1.03
C ARG A 47 0.68 -19.42 0.54
N PHE A 48 -0.18 -18.71 1.27
CA PHE A 48 -0.53 -17.33 0.98
C PHE A 48 -0.07 -16.41 2.12
N MET A 49 0.17 -15.14 1.78
CA MET A 49 0.41 -14.07 2.74
C MET A 49 -0.53 -12.89 2.52
N GLY A 50 -0.87 -12.18 3.60
CA GLY A 50 -1.76 -11.03 3.55
C GLY A 50 -1.57 -10.08 4.73
N CYS A 51 -2.26 -8.93 4.69
CA CYS A 51 -2.19 -7.93 5.76
C CYS A 51 -3.41 -8.01 6.69
N LEU A 52 -3.16 -8.13 8.00
CA LEU A 52 -4.22 -8.10 9.03
C LEU A 52 -4.98 -6.77 9.03
N ASN A 53 -4.29 -5.65 8.80
CA ASN A 53 -4.90 -4.31 8.74
C ASN A 53 -5.54 -3.99 7.37
N LYS A 54 -5.54 -4.93 6.42
CA LYS A 54 -6.12 -4.78 5.08
C LYS A 54 -5.65 -3.52 4.32
N VAL A 55 -4.40 -3.12 4.55
CA VAL A 55 -3.70 -2.09 3.77
C VAL A 55 -3.73 -2.44 2.28
N PHE A 56 -3.54 -3.72 1.97
CA PHE A 56 -3.94 -4.35 0.73
C PHE A 56 -4.87 -5.53 1.04
N ARG A 57 -5.85 -5.79 0.16
CA ARG A 57 -6.86 -6.84 0.35
C ARG A 57 -6.52 -8.16 -0.32
N VAL A 58 -5.75 -8.14 -1.40
CA VAL A 58 -5.37 -9.35 -2.13
C VAL A 58 -4.47 -10.24 -1.28
N GLU A 59 -4.65 -11.54 -1.40
CA GLU A 59 -3.77 -12.54 -0.79
C GLU A 59 -2.75 -12.98 -1.83
N ILE A 60 -1.48 -12.94 -1.44
CA ILE A 60 -0.35 -13.14 -2.34
C ILE A 60 0.16 -14.56 -2.14
N ASP A 61 0.23 -15.32 -3.22
CA ASP A 61 0.90 -16.62 -3.18
C ASP A 61 2.40 -16.44 -2.92
N VAL A 62 2.90 -17.11 -1.88
CA VAL A 62 4.27 -16.92 -1.39
C VAL A 62 5.30 -17.49 -2.36
N GLU A 63 4.98 -18.54 -3.08
CA GLU A 63 5.94 -19.13 -4.03
C GLU A 63 6.07 -18.25 -5.27
N LEU A 64 4.96 -17.80 -5.84
CA LEU A 64 4.97 -16.83 -6.95
C LEU A 64 5.65 -15.52 -6.56
N PHE A 65 5.43 -15.06 -5.32
CA PHE A 65 6.14 -13.91 -4.78
C PHE A 65 7.66 -14.13 -4.81
N ARG A 66 8.14 -15.25 -4.25
CA ARG A 66 9.56 -15.59 -4.23
C ARG A 66 10.15 -15.76 -5.62
N GLU A 67 9.40 -16.36 -6.54
CA GLU A 67 9.81 -16.50 -7.94
C GLU A 67 10.02 -15.13 -8.60
N ALA A 68 9.08 -14.21 -8.43
CA ALA A 68 9.17 -12.86 -8.99
C ALA A 68 10.29 -12.02 -8.35
N GLU A 69 10.49 -12.14 -7.02
CA GLU A 69 11.58 -11.45 -6.30
C GLU A 69 12.98 -11.85 -6.77
N ARG A 70 13.14 -13.04 -7.37
CA ARG A 70 14.43 -13.46 -7.97
C ARG A 70 14.73 -12.78 -9.30
N THR A 71 13.75 -12.11 -9.91
CA THR A 71 13.93 -11.37 -11.16
C THR A 71 14.48 -9.97 -10.89
N ARG A 72 15.05 -9.33 -11.92
CA ARG A 72 15.53 -7.94 -11.82
C ARG A 72 14.43 -6.93 -11.42
N HIS A 73 13.18 -7.24 -11.71
CA HIS A 73 12.05 -6.35 -11.47
C HIS A 73 11.42 -6.53 -10.09
N GLY A 74 11.73 -7.63 -9.40
CA GLY A 74 11.03 -8.02 -8.19
C GLY A 74 9.55 -8.38 -8.43
N PHE A 75 8.79 -8.55 -7.35
CA PHE A 75 7.36 -8.77 -7.40
C PHE A 75 6.56 -7.52 -7.79
N GLY A 76 7.06 -6.34 -7.42
CA GLY A 76 6.38 -5.07 -7.67
C GLY A 76 5.41 -4.64 -6.57
N GLY A 77 4.56 -3.66 -6.89
CA GLY A 77 3.61 -3.07 -5.96
C GLY A 77 2.23 -3.71 -6.01
N VAL A 78 1.49 -3.59 -4.91
CA VAL A 78 0.10 -4.01 -4.79
C VAL A 78 -0.76 -2.81 -4.42
N LYS A 79 -1.83 -2.56 -5.19
CA LYS A 79 -2.74 -1.43 -4.97
C LYS A 79 -3.24 -1.35 -3.52
N LEU A 80 -3.17 -0.15 -2.95
CA LEU A 80 -3.69 0.12 -1.63
C LEU A 80 -5.21 0.06 -1.61
N THR A 81 -5.76 -0.54 -0.57
CA THR A 81 -7.21 -0.62 -0.31
C THR A 81 -7.59 -0.12 1.08
N GLY A 82 -6.61 0.15 1.93
CA GLY A 82 -6.76 0.72 3.27
C GLY A 82 -5.58 1.63 3.58
N THR A 83 -5.63 2.31 4.73
CA THR A 83 -4.60 3.29 5.08
C THR A 83 -3.31 2.61 5.53
N PRO A 84 -2.17 2.87 4.88
CA PRO A 84 -0.89 2.32 5.29
C PRO A 84 -0.47 2.85 6.67
N LEU A 85 0.22 2.00 7.43
CA LEU A 85 0.86 2.38 8.69
C LEU A 85 2.21 3.06 8.42
N PRO A 86 2.80 3.80 9.37
CA PRO A 86 4.11 4.45 9.17
C PRO A 86 5.26 3.49 8.78
N ARG A 87 5.14 2.20 9.10
CA ARG A 87 6.12 1.17 8.71
C ARG A 87 5.92 0.59 7.31
N CYS A 88 4.78 0.84 6.69
CA CYS A 88 4.44 0.28 5.39
C CYS A 88 5.25 0.99 4.31
N ARG A 89 6.07 0.24 3.56
CA ARG A 89 6.75 0.78 2.40
C ARG A 89 5.75 0.95 1.26
N THR A 90 5.46 2.19 0.90
CA THR A 90 4.55 2.53 -0.20
C THR A 90 5.29 3.26 -1.31
N ALA A 91 4.70 3.25 -2.51
CA ALA A 91 5.14 4.01 -3.66
C ALA A 91 3.92 4.49 -4.45
N VAL A 92 4.16 5.34 -5.45
CA VAL A 92 3.15 5.69 -6.45
C VAL A 92 3.56 5.08 -7.78
N GLU A 93 2.71 4.23 -8.32
CA GLU A 93 2.79 3.73 -9.68
C GLU A 93 2.21 4.79 -10.63
N ARG A 94 3.08 5.30 -11.52
CA ARG A 94 2.71 6.36 -12.46
C ARG A 94 1.96 5.77 -13.65
N ALA A 95 0.92 6.46 -14.08
CA ALA A 95 0.18 6.10 -15.28
C ALA A 95 1.04 6.18 -16.56
N TYR A 96 2.03 7.06 -16.57
CA TYR A 96 2.92 7.29 -17.68
C TYR A 96 4.34 7.62 -17.21
N HIS A 97 5.32 7.20 -18.00
CA HIS A 97 6.72 7.57 -17.87
C HIS A 97 7.11 8.37 -19.11
N GLY A 98 7.67 9.56 -18.94
CA GLY A 98 8.04 10.46 -20.04
C GLY A 98 8.36 11.87 -19.55
N GLY A 99 8.67 12.77 -20.49
CA GLY A 99 8.95 14.18 -20.21
C GLY A 99 8.47 15.09 -21.34
N GLY A 100 8.42 16.39 -21.06
CA GLY A 100 7.81 17.40 -21.93
C GLY A 100 6.35 17.69 -21.57
N ASP A 101 5.75 18.68 -22.24
CA ASP A 101 4.45 19.26 -21.87
C ASP A 101 3.32 18.23 -21.79
N ALA A 102 3.35 17.20 -22.66
CA ALA A 102 2.34 16.13 -22.66
C ALA A 102 2.40 15.20 -21.42
N PHE A 103 3.49 15.25 -20.64
CA PHE A 103 3.70 14.45 -19.42
C PHE A 103 3.69 15.30 -18.15
N GLU A 104 3.31 16.58 -18.22
CA GLU A 104 3.21 17.44 -17.05
C GLU A 104 2.03 17.02 -16.16
N CYS A 105 2.32 16.77 -14.88
CA CYS A 105 1.31 16.32 -13.93
C CYS A 105 0.53 17.51 -13.37
N VAL A 106 -0.81 17.46 -13.47
CA VAL A 106 -1.69 18.50 -12.88
C VAL A 106 -1.90 18.34 -11.37
N ASN A 107 -1.40 17.25 -10.77
CA ASN A 107 -1.48 16.99 -9.33
C ASN A 107 -0.16 16.43 -8.79
N PRO A 108 0.93 17.23 -8.80
CA PRO A 108 2.25 16.76 -8.36
C PRO A 108 2.26 16.36 -6.88
N GLY A 109 1.41 16.97 -6.04
CA GLY A 109 1.32 16.65 -4.62
C GLY A 109 0.85 15.22 -4.31
N PHE A 110 0.28 14.51 -5.29
CA PHE A 110 -0.06 13.10 -5.11
C PHE A 110 1.18 12.20 -4.92
N PHE A 111 2.35 12.63 -5.39
CA PHE A 111 3.60 11.88 -5.26
C PHE A 111 4.30 12.10 -3.93
N ASP A 112 3.84 13.07 -3.14
CA ASP A 112 4.43 13.38 -1.85
C ASP A 112 4.14 12.27 -0.82
N GLU A 113 4.98 12.24 0.22
CA GLU A 113 4.74 11.38 1.37
C GLU A 113 3.49 11.87 2.09
N PRO A 114 2.54 10.96 2.40
CA PRO A 114 1.29 11.38 2.99
C PRO A 114 1.52 11.92 4.40
N VAL A 115 1.10 13.16 4.62
CA VAL A 115 1.17 13.79 5.94
C VAL A 115 0.08 13.20 6.82
N SER A 116 0.46 12.56 7.93
CA SER A 116 -0.48 12.17 8.98
C SER A 116 -0.79 13.40 9.83
N GLU A 117 -1.98 13.99 9.67
CA GLU A 117 -2.43 15.01 10.61
C GLU A 117 -2.74 14.36 11.96
N PRO A 118 -2.30 14.97 13.09
CA PRO A 118 -2.67 14.50 14.40
C PRO A 118 -4.19 14.58 14.54
N ALA A 119 -4.81 13.50 15.04
CA ALA A 119 -6.21 13.54 15.38
C ALA A 119 -6.44 14.63 16.44
N PRO A 120 -7.57 15.37 16.40
CA PRO A 120 -7.94 16.24 17.50
C PRO A 120 -7.93 15.42 18.80
N GLU A 121 -7.30 15.97 19.83
CA GLU A 121 -7.28 15.38 21.16
C GLU A 121 -8.73 15.27 21.64
N PHE A 122 -9.29 14.06 21.55
CA PHE A 122 -10.63 13.76 21.99
C PHE A 122 -10.51 12.81 23.18
N ASP A 123 -10.37 13.38 24.36
CA ASP A 123 -10.40 12.60 25.60
C ASP A 123 -11.87 12.32 25.97
N LEU A 124 -12.22 11.04 26.02
CA LEU A 124 -13.54 10.58 26.48
C LEU A 124 -13.82 10.95 27.95
N ARG A 125 -12.79 11.29 28.72
CA ARG A 125 -12.89 11.74 30.12
C ARG A 125 -13.39 13.17 30.25
N ASP A 126 -13.31 13.98 29.20
CA ASP A 126 -13.81 15.36 29.21
C ASP A 126 -15.35 15.45 29.15
N ARG A 127 -16.05 14.31 29.08
CA ARG A 127 -17.52 14.21 28.99
C ARG A 127 -18.19 13.46 30.15
N LEU A 128 -17.46 13.15 31.23
CA LEU A 128 -17.97 12.51 32.45
C LEU A 128 -17.93 13.48 33.62
#